data_AF-A0A4S2S790-F1
#
_entry.id   AF-A0A4S2S790-F1
#
_cell.length_a   1.000
_cell.length_b   1.000
_cell.length_c   1.000
_cell.angle_alpha   90.00
_cell.angle_beta   90.00
_cell.angle_gamma   90.00
#
_symmetry.space_group_name_H-M   'P 1'
#
loop_
_entity.id
_entity.type
_entity.pdbx_description
1 polymer ?
#
loop_
_entity_poly.entity_id
_entity_poly.type
_entity_poly.pdbx_seq_one_letter_code
_entity_poly.pdbx_strand_id
1 'polypeptide(L)'
;MAEQAGGPACEYKTEHFKATEYRTSGGRRSVRVKGVAACPSSGFRLALELASPPIVATPEVLHLKLVEQKPTGTVLTVVTDTGVEGEFPIADEVEWVLIRNLGINIPVTED
;
A
#
# COMPACT_ATOMS: atom_id res chain seq x y z
N MET A 1 -3.94 -6.90 29.18
CA MET A 1 -3.75 -5.47 28.89
C MET A 1 -2.71 -5.32 27.79
N ALA A 2 -3.09 -4.74 26.66
CA ALA A 2 -2.27 -3.87 25.82
C ALA A 2 -3.26 -3.04 24.99
N GLU A 3 -3.41 -1.77 25.38
CA GLU A 3 -4.06 -0.73 24.59
C GLU A 3 -3.42 -0.60 23.21
N GLN A 4 -4.24 -0.30 22.19
CA GLN A 4 -3.85 0.52 21.03
C GLN A 4 -5.14 0.88 20.26
N ALA A 5 -5.84 1.95 20.65
CA ALA A 5 -5.65 3.28 20.08
C ALA A 5 -5.77 3.30 18.55
N GLY A 6 -7.00 3.41 18.02
CA GLY A 6 -7.33 4.03 16.73
C GLY A 6 -6.45 3.72 15.50
N GLY A 7 -5.79 2.58 15.46
CA GLY A 7 -4.91 2.15 14.37
C GLY A 7 -5.64 1.26 13.36
N PRO A 8 -4.97 0.93 12.24
CA PRO A 8 -5.45 -0.07 11.29
C PRO A 8 -5.82 -1.36 12.02
N ALA A 9 -6.95 -1.98 11.65
CA ALA A 9 -7.38 -3.22 12.32
C ALA A 9 -6.50 -4.41 11.92
N CYS A 10 -5.83 -4.33 10.77
CA CYS A 10 -4.93 -5.36 10.28
C CYS A 10 -3.48 -5.08 10.68
N GLU A 11 -2.70 -6.14 10.87
CA GLU A 11 -1.25 -6.04 11.02
C GLU A 11 -0.59 -5.97 9.64
N TYR A 12 0.26 -4.95 9.46
CA TYR A 12 1.03 -4.71 8.25
C TYR A 12 2.51 -4.83 8.57
N LYS A 13 3.28 -5.48 7.69
CA LYS A 13 4.75 -5.43 7.79
C LYS A 13 5.34 -4.99 6.47
N THR A 14 6.24 -4.02 6.52
CA THR A 14 7.00 -3.52 5.36
C THR A 14 7.68 -4.64 4.58
N GLU A 15 8.11 -5.71 5.24
CA GLU A 15 8.73 -6.89 4.62
C GLU A 15 7.80 -7.65 3.67
N HIS A 16 6.48 -7.57 3.89
CA HIS A 16 5.48 -8.15 3.00
C HIS A 16 5.06 -7.19 1.89
N PHE A 17 5.53 -5.95 1.92
CA PHE A 17 5.34 -4.99 0.84
C PHE A 17 6.52 -5.01 -0.12
N LYS A 18 6.21 -5.10 -1.41
CA LYS A 18 7.17 -5.02 -2.49
C LYS A 18 6.68 -4.00 -3.51
N ALA A 19 7.50 -2.99 -3.77
CA ALA A 19 7.27 -2.03 -4.84
C ALA A 19 8.19 -2.39 -6.00
N THR A 20 7.60 -2.86 -7.10
CA THR A 20 8.33 -3.25 -8.29
C THR A 20 8.00 -2.29 -9.40
N GLU A 21 9.00 -1.58 -9.90
CA GLU A 21 8.82 -0.77 -11.10
C GLU A 21 8.95 -1.61 -12.36
N TYR A 22 8.23 -1.19 -13.39
CA TYR A 22 8.36 -1.74 -14.71
C TYR A 22 7.96 -0.68 -15.74
N ARG A 23 8.53 -0.77 -16.94
CA ARG A 23 8.13 0.10 -18.05
C ARG A 23 6.96 -0.54 -18.78
N THR A 24 5.83 0.16 -18.86
CA THR A 24 4.72 -0.27 -19.71
C THR A 24 5.08 -0.08 -21.19
N SER A 25 4.44 -0.84 -22.09
CA SER A 25 4.68 -0.83 -23.54
C SER A 25 4.55 0.55 -24.20
N GLY A 26 3.99 1.55 -23.51
CA GLY A 26 3.94 2.95 -23.94
C GLY A 26 5.13 3.82 -23.53
N GLY A 27 6.20 3.24 -22.97
CA GLY A 27 7.39 3.96 -22.50
C GLY A 27 7.20 4.74 -21.20
N ARG A 28 6.06 4.56 -20.52
CA ARG A 28 5.80 5.15 -19.20
C ARG A 28 6.33 4.20 -18.12
N ARG A 29 6.90 4.76 -17.06
CA ARG A 29 7.33 4.02 -15.88
C ARG A 29 6.11 3.84 -14.97
N SER A 30 5.89 2.62 -14.51
CA SER A 30 4.81 2.28 -13.58
C SER A 30 5.40 1.50 -12.42
N VAL A 31 4.88 1.72 -11.22
CA VAL A 31 5.21 0.91 -10.06
C VAL A 31 4.02 0.06 -9.68
N ARG A 32 4.29 -1.23 -9.49
CA ARG A 32 3.36 -2.19 -8.92
C ARG A 32 3.74 -2.40 -7.47
N VAL A 33 2.89 -1.93 -6.58
CA VAL A 33 3.05 -2.11 -5.15
C VAL A 33 2.14 -3.27 -4.73
N LYS A 34 2.76 -4.32 -4.21
CA LYS A 34 2.07 -5.48 -3.63
C LYS A 34 2.35 -5.50 -2.14
N GLY A 35 1.36 -5.91 -1.36
CA GLY A 35 1.48 -6.08 0.08
C GLY A 35 0.60 -7.22 0.55
N VAL A 36 0.91 -7.76 1.71
CA VAL A 36 -0.01 -8.61 2.46
C VAL A 36 -0.16 -8.04 3.86
N ALA A 37 -1.38 -8.10 4.38
CA ALA A 37 -1.69 -7.73 5.76
C ALA A 37 -2.50 -8.82 6.43
N ALA A 38 -2.21 -9.09 7.70
CA ALA A 38 -2.97 -10.05 8.49
C ALA A 38 -4.12 -9.32 9.20
N CYS A 39 -5.34 -9.49 8.70
CA CYS A 39 -6.53 -8.89 9.31
C CYS A 39 -7.16 -9.88 10.30
N PRO A 40 -7.53 -9.47 11.54
CA PRO A 40 -8.15 -10.35 12.54
C PRO A 40 -9.60 -10.74 12.20
N SER A 41 -10.09 -10.34 11.04
CA SER A 41 -11.42 -10.67 10.56
C SER A 41 -11.41 -10.88 9.05
N SER A 42 -12.24 -11.82 8.58
CA SER A 42 -12.37 -12.10 7.17
C SER A 42 -13.25 -11.07 6.46
N GLY A 43 -12.86 -10.69 5.24
CA GLY A 43 -13.61 -9.75 4.39
C GLY A 43 -13.08 -8.32 4.35
N PHE A 44 -12.02 -8.00 5.10
CA PHE A 44 -11.29 -6.75 4.89
C PHE A 44 -10.78 -6.67 3.46
N ARG A 45 -10.99 -5.50 2.83
CA ARG A 45 -10.42 -5.20 1.53
C ARG A 45 -9.45 -4.06 1.71
N LEU A 46 -8.28 -4.24 1.12
CA LEU A 46 -7.23 -3.25 1.11
C LEU A 46 -7.11 -2.69 -0.29
N ALA A 47 -7.09 -1.37 -0.39
CA ALA A 47 -6.83 -0.68 -1.63
C ALA A 47 -5.67 0.30 -1.41
N LEU A 48 -4.74 0.34 -2.35
CA LEU A 48 -3.79 1.44 -2.42
C LEU A 48 -4.40 2.53 -3.28
N GLU A 49 -4.27 3.77 -2.85
CA GLU A 49 -4.69 4.94 -3.60
C GLU A 49 -3.60 6.00 -3.52
N LEU A 50 -3.54 6.88 -4.51
CA LEU A 50 -2.68 8.07 -4.45
C LEU A 50 -3.15 8.97 -3.31
N ALA A 51 -2.23 9.35 -2.42
CA ALA A 51 -2.60 10.12 -1.24
C ALA A 51 -3.11 11.52 -1.58
N SER A 52 -2.63 12.16 -2.67
CA SER A 52 -3.06 13.47 -3.23
C SER A 52 -2.03 13.99 -4.26
N PRO A 53 -2.33 15.02 -5.09
CA PRO A 53 -1.60 15.33 -6.32
C PRO A 53 -0.11 15.67 -6.15
N PRO A 54 0.69 15.53 -7.24
CA PRO A 54 2.17 15.59 -7.25
C PRO A 54 2.76 17.01 -7.02
N ILE A 55 2.09 17.87 -6.26
CA ILE A 55 2.55 19.22 -5.91
C ILE A 55 3.47 19.18 -4.67
N VAL A 56 4.07 18.03 -4.40
CA VAL A 56 5.11 17.88 -3.38
C VAL A 56 6.46 18.01 -4.07
N ALA A 57 7.34 18.86 -3.53
CA ALA A 57 8.68 19.16 -4.04
C ALA A 57 9.67 17.97 -4.00
N THR A 58 9.16 16.75 -3.86
CA THR A 58 9.89 15.49 -3.77
C THR A 58 9.39 14.57 -4.88
N PRO A 59 9.82 14.80 -6.14
CA PRO A 59 9.48 13.92 -7.27
C PRO A 59 10.04 12.50 -7.08
N GLU A 60 10.95 12.35 -6.13
CA GLU A 60 11.66 11.11 -5.75
C GLU A 60 10.79 10.09 -4.99
N VAL A 61 9.66 10.54 -4.42
CA VAL A 61 8.83 9.72 -3.52
C VAL A 61 7.37 9.70 -3.94
N LEU A 62 6.85 8.52 -4.23
CA LEU A 62 5.43 8.30 -4.48
C LEU A 62 4.66 8.22 -3.16
N HIS A 63 3.76 9.17 -2.94
CA HIS A 63 2.90 9.19 -1.77
C HIS A 63 1.62 8.39 -2.00
N LEU A 64 1.54 7.22 -1.37
CA LEU A 64 0.35 6.39 -1.34
C LEU A 64 -0.37 6.47 0.00
N LYS A 65 -1.66 6.18 -0.02
CA LYS A 65 -2.48 5.92 1.16
C LYS A 65 -3.03 4.51 1.03
N LEU A 66 -3.00 3.76 2.12
CA LEU A 66 -3.71 2.51 2.21
C LEU A 66 -5.12 2.80 2.72
N VAL A 67 -6.10 2.36 1.95
CA VAL A 67 -7.53 2.48 2.24
C VAL A 67 -8.05 1.11 2.63
N GLU A 68 -8.39 0.98 3.90
CA GLU A 68 -9.04 -0.19 4.47
C GLU A 68 -10.55 -0.08 4.28
N GLN A 69 -11.11 -0.89 3.40
CA GLN A 69 -12.54 -1.03 3.25
C GLN A 69 -13.01 -2.15 4.17
N LYS A 70 -13.77 -1.75 5.19
CA LYS A 70 -14.43 -2.71 6.09
C LYS A 70 -15.42 -3.55 5.28
N PRO A 71 -15.45 -4.87 5.50
CA PRO A 71 -16.49 -5.72 4.92
C PRO A 71 -17.87 -5.26 5.40
N THR A 72 -18.80 -5.12 4.47
CA THR A 72 -20.23 -5.02 4.77
C THR A 72 -20.82 -6.43 4.86
N GLY A 73 -20.97 -6.96 6.07
CA GLY A 73 -21.59 -8.28 6.31
C GLY A 73 -21.17 -8.93 7.63
N THR A 74 -21.60 -10.17 7.86
CA THR A 74 -21.15 -10.99 8.98
C THR A 74 -19.66 -11.32 8.80
N VAL A 75 -18.81 -10.68 9.59
CA VAL A 75 -17.38 -10.98 9.63
C VAL A 75 -17.10 -12.13 10.58
N LEU A 76 -16.32 -13.09 10.10
CA LEU A 76 -15.74 -14.12 10.97
C LEU A 76 -14.51 -13.54 11.62
N THR A 77 -14.36 -13.71 12.94
CA THR A 77 -13.18 -13.35 13.72
C THR A 77 -12.05 -14.36 13.47
N VAL A 78 -11.57 -14.40 12.24
CA VAL A 78 -10.48 -15.27 11.79
C VAL A 78 -9.38 -14.41 11.18
N VAL A 79 -8.14 -14.67 11.60
CA VAL A 79 -6.96 -14.04 11.02
C VAL A 79 -6.86 -14.46 9.56
N THR A 80 -7.02 -13.50 8.64
CA THR A 80 -7.00 -13.73 7.20
C THR A 80 -5.94 -12.85 6.56
N ASP A 81 -5.03 -13.46 5.82
CA ASP A 81 -4.07 -12.75 4.97
C ASP A 81 -4.81 -12.06 3.82
N THR A 82 -4.86 -10.73 3.90
CA THR A 82 -5.48 -9.88 2.89
C THR A 82 -4.39 -9.29 2.02
N GLY A 83 -4.35 -9.72 0.77
CA GLY A 83 -3.47 -9.13 -0.24
C GLY A 83 -3.95 -7.74 -0.64
N VAL A 84 -3.00 -6.83 -0.80
CA VAL A 84 -3.21 -5.54 -1.44
C VAL A 84 -2.32 -5.43 -2.66
N GLU A 85 -2.87 -4.95 -3.75
CA GLU A 85 -2.12 -4.68 -4.97
C GLU A 85 -2.60 -3.35 -5.53
N GLY A 86 -1.66 -2.50 -5.92
CA GLY A 86 -1.93 -1.25 -6.59
C GLY A 86 -0.88 -0.99 -7.65
N GLU A 87 -1.33 -0.49 -8.78
CA GLU A 87 -0.46 -0.09 -9.88
C GLU A 87 -0.61 1.40 -10.12
N PHE A 88 0.50 2.12 -10.12
CA PHE A 88 0.51 3.56 -10.25
C PHE A 88 1.56 3.97 -11.28
N PRO A 89 1.20 4.85 -12.24
CA PRO A 89 2.20 5.47 -13.10
C PRO A 89 3.10 6.37 -12.25
N ILE A 90 4.41 6.24 -12.44
CA ILE A 90 5.43 7.03 -11.74
C ILE A 90 6.26 7.83 -12.74
N ALA A 91 6.82 8.94 -12.25
CA ALA A 91 7.85 9.67 -12.98
C ALA A 91 9.18 8.92 -12.91
N ASP A 92 10.12 9.29 -13.79
CA ASP A 92 11.45 8.68 -13.81
C ASP A 92 12.28 9.00 -12.55
N GLU A 93 11.92 10.07 -11.85
CA GLU A 93 12.57 10.48 -10.61
C GLU A 93 12.16 9.62 -9.41
N VAL A 94 11.04 8.88 -9.48
CA VAL A 94 10.50 8.15 -8.32
C VAL A 94 11.33 6.90 -8.02
N GLU A 95 11.93 6.86 -6.84
CA GLU A 95 12.72 5.73 -6.33
C GLU A 95 12.13 5.11 -5.07
N TRP A 96 11.17 5.79 -4.42
CA TRP A 96 10.61 5.38 -3.14
C TRP A 96 9.09 5.45 -3.14
N VAL A 97 8.43 4.52 -2.45
CA VAL A 97 6.99 4.52 -2.21
C VAL A 97 6.74 4.70 -0.72
N LEU A 98 6.16 5.85 -0.34
CA LEU A 98 5.77 6.16 1.03
C LEU A 98 4.26 5.99 1.21
N ILE A 99 3.86 5.01 2.02
CA ILE A 99 2.47 4.86 2.46
C ILE A 99 2.24 5.79 3.66
N ARG A 100 1.77 7.03 3.42
CA ARG A 100 1.65 8.07 4.44
C ARG A 100 0.81 7.65 5.65
N ASN A 101 -0.26 6.88 5.43
CA ASN A 101 -1.15 6.43 6.50
C ASN A 101 -0.49 5.39 7.43
N LEU A 102 0.51 4.64 6.93
CA LEU A 102 1.23 3.63 7.69
C LEU A 102 2.63 4.10 8.12
N GLY A 103 3.13 5.21 7.55
CA GLY A 103 4.52 5.63 7.73
C GLY A 103 5.54 4.65 7.15
N ILE A 104 5.11 3.78 6.24
CA ILE A 104 5.95 2.74 5.64
C ILE A 104 6.59 3.28 4.37
N ASN A 105 7.92 3.26 4.30
CA ASN A 105 8.68 3.57 3.10
C ASN A 105 9.21 2.28 2.47
N ILE A 106 8.90 2.06 1.19
CA ILE A 106 9.29 0.87 0.44
C ILE A 106 10.19 1.35 -0.71
N PRO A 107 11.42 0.85 -0.82
CA PRO A 107 12.26 1.14 -1.98
C PRO A 107 11.64 0.52 -3.23
N VAL A 108 11.62 1.30 -4.32
CA VAL A 108 11.23 0.78 -5.63
C VAL A 108 12.38 -0.04 -6.17
N THR A 109 12.10 -1.31 -6.48
CA THR A 109 13.08 -2.20 -7.12
C THR A 109 12.67 -2.45 -8.56
N GLU A 110 13.62 -2.37 -9.48
CA GLU A 110 13.43 -2.83 -10.86
C GLU A 110 13.12 -4.33 -10.90
N ASP A 111 12.17 -4.75 -11.75
CA ASP A 111 11.89 -6.16 -12.05
C ASP A 111 12.99 -6.82 -12.90
#